data_AF-A0A0M8T539-F1
#
_entry.id   AF-A0A0M8T539-F1
#
_cell.length_a   1.000
_cell.length_b   1.000
_cell.length_c   1.000
_cell.angle_alpha   90.00
_cell.angle_beta   90.00
_cell.angle_gamma   90.00
#
_symmetry.space_group_name_H-M   'P 1'
#
loop_
_entity.id
_entity.type
_entity.pdbx_description
1 polymer ?
#
loop_
_entity_poly.entity_id
_entity_poly.type
_entity_poly.pdbx_seq_one_letter_code
_entity_poly.pdbx_strand_id
1 'polypeptide(L)'
;MYGSIGWLQLDPTDPRCYAATLEAAERYRRMMADPDLPDAEWVAAVYGDARELAARKLAATRRIRSVREIRDARAQPRLAHPLKATPGWPPIAVPGQPGRYLVHGQETAE
;
A
#
# COMPACT_ATOMS: atom_id res chain seq x y z
N MET A 1 22.07 -11.60 -10.38
CA MET A 1 21.10 -12.69 -10.10
C MET A 1 19.79 -12.08 -9.62
N TYR A 2 18.66 -12.48 -10.20
CA TYR A 2 17.33 -12.04 -9.77
C TYR A 2 17.10 -12.26 -8.28
N GLY A 3 16.48 -11.29 -7.59
CA GLY A 3 16.17 -11.37 -6.16
C GLY A 3 17.37 -11.22 -5.21
N SER A 4 18.61 -11.10 -5.71
CA SER A 4 19.78 -10.81 -4.88
C SER A 4 19.77 -9.36 -4.35
N ILE A 5 20.54 -9.07 -3.29
CA ILE A 5 20.68 -7.69 -2.76
C ILE A 5 21.12 -6.72 -3.87
N GLY A 6 22.11 -7.12 -4.68
CA GLY A 6 22.59 -6.29 -5.79
C GLY A 6 21.53 -6.05 -6.87
N TRP A 7 20.55 -6.95 -7.05
CA TRP A 7 19.41 -6.74 -7.95
C TRP A 7 18.35 -5.84 -7.31
N LEU A 8 18.07 -6.00 -6.02
CA LEU A 8 17.11 -5.17 -5.27
C LEU A 8 17.53 -3.70 -5.15
N GLN A 9 18.83 -3.41 -5.28
CA GLN A 9 19.39 -2.05 -5.25
C GLN A 9 19.38 -1.36 -6.61
N LEU A 10 19.04 -2.06 -7.70
CA LEU A 10 18.98 -1.46 -9.02
C LEU A 10 17.73 -0.57 -9.16
N ASP A 11 17.85 0.45 -10.01
CA ASP A 11 16.67 1.19 -10.46
C ASP A 11 15.74 0.24 -11.25
N PRO A 12 14.40 0.31 -11.06
CA PRO A 12 13.47 -0.56 -11.80
C PRO A 12 13.56 -0.45 -13.32
N THR A 13 14.02 0.68 -13.85
CA THR A 13 14.21 0.92 -15.29
C THR A 13 15.59 0.49 -15.80
N ASP A 14 16.48 0.06 -14.92
CA ASP A 14 17.79 -0.46 -15.31
C ASP A 14 17.62 -1.74 -16.15
N PRO A 15 18.23 -1.83 -17.35
CA PRO A 15 18.09 -3.01 -18.21
C PRO A 15 18.57 -4.31 -17.56
N ARG A 16 19.48 -4.22 -16.57
CA ARG A 16 19.94 -5.38 -15.78
C ARG A 16 18.80 -6.01 -14.96
N CYS A 17 17.81 -5.23 -14.55
CA CYS A 17 16.61 -5.76 -13.89
C CYS A 17 15.84 -6.70 -14.80
N TYR A 18 15.60 -6.27 -16.05
CA TYR A 18 14.90 -7.06 -17.05
C TYR A 18 15.70 -8.30 -17.45
N ALA A 19 17.00 -8.16 -17.71
CA ALA A 19 17.88 -9.27 -18.06
C ALA A 19 17.88 -10.36 -16.98
N ALA A 20 18.08 -9.97 -15.71
CA ALA A 20 18.06 -10.91 -14.60
C ALA A 20 16.69 -11.61 -14.44
N THR A 21 15.59 -10.91 -14.73
CA THR A 21 14.24 -11.48 -14.68
C THR A 21 14.05 -12.55 -15.76
N LEU A 22 14.51 -12.29 -17.00
CA LEU A 22 14.46 -13.27 -18.08
C LEU A 22 15.31 -14.51 -17.78
N GLU A 23 16.53 -14.32 -17.26
CA GLU A 23 17.39 -15.43 -16.85
C GLU A 23 16.74 -16.32 -15.79
N ALA A 24 16.10 -15.70 -14.78
CA ALA A 24 15.40 -16.42 -13.73
C ALA A 24 14.17 -17.18 -14.26
N ALA A 25 13.40 -16.55 -15.15
CA ALA A 25 12.25 -17.19 -15.79
C ALA A 25 12.67 -18.41 -16.62
N GLU A 26 13.76 -18.28 -17.39
CA GLU A 26 14.27 -19.38 -18.21
C GLU A 26 14.85 -20.51 -17.36
N ARG A 27 15.57 -20.19 -16.27
CA ARG A 27 16.01 -21.19 -15.29
C ARG A 27 14.83 -21.96 -14.70
N TYR A 28 13.76 -21.26 -14.34
CA TYR A 28 12.54 -21.89 -13.82
C TYR A 28 11.88 -22.80 -14.86
N ARG A 29 11.76 -22.37 -16.13
CA ARG A 29 11.23 -23.23 -17.19
C ARG A 29 12.03 -24.52 -17.36
N ARG A 30 13.37 -24.42 -17.36
CA ARG A 30 14.26 -25.59 -17.49
C ARG A 30 14.11 -26.54 -16.31
N MET A 31 14.08 -25.99 -15.10
CA MET A 31 13.82 -26.77 -13.89
C MET A 31 12.49 -27.51 -14.02
N MET A 32 11.41 -26.82 -14.38
CA MET A 32 10.08 -27.43 -14.54
C MET A 32 9.96 -28.44 -15.71
N ALA A 33 10.89 -28.40 -16.66
CA ALA A 33 10.96 -29.34 -17.78
C ALA A 33 11.88 -30.53 -17.51
N ASP A 34 12.59 -30.52 -16.38
CA ASP A 34 13.49 -31.60 -15.96
C ASP A 34 12.65 -32.85 -15.59
N PRO A 35 12.87 -34.01 -16.23
CA PRO A 35 12.15 -35.24 -15.87
C PRO A 35 12.49 -35.75 -14.47
N ASP A 36 13.64 -35.34 -13.91
CA ASP A 36 14.06 -35.63 -12.54
C ASP A 36 13.65 -34.51 -11.57
N LEU A 37 12.77 -33.60 -12.00
CA LEU A 37 12.25 -32.53 -11.14
C LEU A 37 11.65 -33.17 -9.87
N PRO A 38 12.02 -32.64 -8.68
CA PRO A 38 11.36 -33.04 -7.45
C PRO A 38 9.84 -32.82 -7.56
N ASP A 39 9.06 -33.78 -7.08
CA ASP A 39 7.61 -33.72 -7.18
C ASP A 39 7.02 -32.47 -6.48
N ALA A 40 5.72 -32.25 -6.71
CA ALA A 40 5.02 -31.13 -6.12
C ALA A 40 5.11 -31.11 -4.57
N GLU A 41 5.25 -32.27 -3.93
CA GLU A 41 5.40 -32.36 -2.48
C GLU A 41 6.76 -31.82 -2.02
N TRP A 42 7.85 -32.20 -2.70
CA TRP A 42 9.18 -31.67 -2.41
C TRP A 42 9.23 -30.15 -2.62
N VAL A 43 8.66 -29.66 -3.72
CA VAL A 43 8.61 -28.21 -4.01
C VAL A 43 7.84 -27.46 -2.92
N ALA A 44 6.72 -28.02 -2.45
CA ALA A 44 5.96 -27.46 -1.35
C ALA A 44 6.76 -27.49 -0.03
N ALA A 45 7.48 -28.57 0.25
CA ALA A 45 8.31 -28.68 1.45
C ALA A 45 9.47 -27.68 1.47
N VAL A 46 10.12 -27.45 0.33
CA VAL A 46 11.30 -26.57 0.24
C VAL A 46 10.93 -25.09 0.13
N TYR A 47 9.89 -24.76 -0.64
CA TYR A 47 9.54 -23.38 -0.94
C TYR A 47 8.23 -22.90 -0.29
N GLY A 48 7.50 -23.77 0.40
CA GLY A 48 6.18 -23.47 0.97
C GLY A 48 6.18 -22.24 1.88
N ASP A 49 7.07 -22.24 2.88
CA ASP A 49 7.18 -21.14 3.85
C ASP A 49 7.54 -19.81 3.17
N ALA A 50 8.48 -19.85 2.23
CA ALA A 50 8.89 -18.67 1.46
C ALA A 50 7.73 -18.13 0.61
N ARG A 51 6.95 -19.03 -0.02
CA ARG A 51 5.78 -18.69 -0.83
C ARG A 51 4.66 -18.09 0.03
N GLU A 52 4.39 -18.65 1.19
CA GLU A 52 3.40 -18.12 2.12
C GLU A 52 3.81 -16.73 2.65
N LEU A 53 5.07 -16.57 3.03
CA LEU A 53 5.61 -15.28 3.46
C LEU A 53 5.48 -14.23 2.35
N ALA A 54 5.85 -14.58 1.12
CA ALA A 54 5.72 -13.70 -0.04
C ALA A 54 4.27 -13.30 -0.30
N ALA A 55 3.33 -14.25 -0.21
CA ALA A 55 1.90 -13.98 -0.36
C ALA A 55 1.38 -13.01 0.72
N ARG A 56 1.75 -13.23 1.99
CA ARG A 56 1.39 -12.33 3.10
C ARG A 56 1.95 -10.92 2.90
N LYS A 57 3.21 -10.80 2.48
CA LYS A 57 3.83 -9.50 2.19
C LYS A 57 3.15 -8.79 1.02
N LEU A 58 2.85 -9.49 -0.06
CA LEU A 58 2.13 -8.91 -1.20
C LEU A 58 0.74 -8.41 -0.82
N ALA A 59 0.00 -9.19 -0.02
CA ALA A 59 -1.30 -8.80 0.49
C ALA A 59 -1.22 -7.54 1.37
N ALA A 60 -0.18 -7.43 2.21
CA ALA A 60 0.07 -6.24 3.00
C ALA A 60 0.41 -5.02 2.12
N THR A 61 1.26 -5.18 1.10
CA THR A 61 1.62 -4.08 0.19
C THR A 61 0.44 -3.56 -0.62
N ARG A 62 -0.50 -4.43 -1.04
CA ARG A 62 -1.73 -4.01 -1.73
C ARG A 62 -2.63 -3.09 -0.90
N ARG A 63 -2.47 -3.06 0.44
CA ARG A 63 -3.20 -2.15 1.33
C ARG A 63 -2.52 -0.79 1.46
N ILE A 64 -1.30 -0.64 0.96
CA ILE A 64 -0.56 0.62 0.99
C ILE A 64 -0.97 1.43 -0.23
N ARG A 65 -1.54 2.61 0.01
CA ARG A 65 -1.82 3.57 -1.05
C ARG A 65 -0.51 3.96 -1.73
N SER A 66 -0.49 3.90 -3.06
CA SER A 66 0.56 4.47 -3.88
C SER A 66 0.71 5.97 -3.64
N VAL A 67 1.89 6.50 -3.96
CA VAL A 67 2.16 7.95 -3.89
C VAL A 67 1.13 8.75 -4.70
N ARG A 68 0.69 8.21 -5.84
CA ARG A 68 -0.37 8.81 -6.66
C ARG A 68 -1.70 8.85 -5.92
N GLU A 69 -2.16 7.74 -5.35
CA GLU A 69 -3.43 7.70 -4.60
C GLU A 69 -3.42 8.63 -3.38
N ILE A 70 -2.27 8.78 -2.71
CA ILE A 70 -2.13 9.73 -1.60
C ILE A 70 -2.24 11.17 -2.12
N ARG A 71 -1.58 11.50 -3.25
CA ARG A 71 -1.65 12.82 -3.86
C ARG A 71 -3.08 13.15 -4.29
N ASP A 72 -3.74 12.23 -4.99
CA ASP A 72 -5.11 12.42 -5.48
C ASP A 72 -6.08 12.61 -4.30
N ALA A 73 -5.93 11.84 -3.22
CA ALA A 73 -6.73 12.01 -2.00
C ALA A 73 -6.48 13.36 -1.30
N ARG A 74 -5.28 13.94 -1.40
CA ARG A 74 -4.97 15.28 -0.86
C ARG A 74 -5.49 16.41 -1.75
N ALA A 75 -5.62 16.17 -3.04
CA ALA A 75 -6.14 17.14 -4.00
C ALA A 75 -7.66 17.31 -3.88
N GLN A 76 -8.36 16.33 -3.30
CA GLN A 76 -9.79 16.44 -3.02
C GLN A 76 -10.03 17.43 -1.86
N PRO A 77 -10.85 18.49 -2.05
CA PRO A 77 -11.18 19.41 -0.98
C PRO A 77 -11.93 18.64 0.12
N ARG A 78 -11.45 18.75 1.36
CA ARG A 78 -12.14 18.17 2.51
C ARG A 78 -13.45 18.92 2.70
N LEU A 79 -14.55 18.19 2.89
CA LEU A 79 -15.82 18.78 3.27
C LEU A 79 -15.64 19.63 4.54
N ALA A 80 -16.37 20.74 4.62
CA ALA A 80 -16.38 21.58 5.80
C ALA A 80 -16.76 20.73 7.02
N HIS A 81 -15.95 20.81 8.07
CA HIS A 81 -16.24 20.08 9.30
C HIS A 81 -17.46 20.72 10.00
N PRO A 82 -18.55 19.98 10.24
CA PRO A 82 -19.68 20.51 10.98
C PRO A 82 -19.24 20.73 12.44
N LEU A 83 -19.21 21.99 12.87
CA LEU A 83 -18.86 22.36 14.24
C LEU A 83 -20.04 22.04 15.16
N LYS A 84 -19.78 21.27 16.22
CA LYS A 84 -20.76 20.90 17.24
C LYS A 84 -20.40 21.50 18.59
N ALA A 85 -21.32 22.26 19.20
CA ALA A 85 -21.09 22.83 20.52
C ALA A 85 -21.50 21.82 21.61
N THR A 86 -20.52 21.38 22.40
CA THR A 86 -20.75 20.49 23.54
C THR A 86 -21.44 21.25 24.69
N PRO A 87 -22.42 20.66 25.39
CA PRO A 87 -23.01 21.29 26.56
C PRO A 87 -21.96 21.63 27.62
N GLY A 88 -22.08 22.79 28.25
CA GLY A 88 -21.17 23.25 29.31
C GLY A 88 -19.82 23.80 28.82
N TRP A 89 -19.57 23.80 27.50
CA TRP A 89 -18.39 24.44 26.93
C TRP A 89 -18.61 25.94 26.68
N PRO A 90 -17.53 26.74 26.72
CA PRO A 90 -17.59 28.14 26.30
C PRO A 90 -17.96 28.27 24.81
N PRO A 91 -18.55 29.40 24.38
CA PRO A 91 -18.91 29.64 22.99
C PRO A 91 -17.73 29.43 22.03
N ILE A 92 -17.94 28.70 20.94
CA ILE A 92 -16.91 28.37 19.95
C ILE A 92 -16.94 29.42 18.84
N ALA A 93 -15.84 30.16 18.64
CA ALA A 93 -15.77 31.14 17.55
C ALA A 93 -15.89 30.46 16.18
N VAL A 94 -16.77 30.98 15.30
CA VAL A 94 -16.97 30.42 13.96
C VAL A 94 -15.86 30.92 13.02
N PRO A 95 -15.04 30.03 12.44
CA PRO A 95 -13.96 30.44 11.54
C PRO A 95 -14.49 31.24 10.34
N GLY A 96 -13.87 32.38 10.04
CA GLY A 96 -14.27 33.26 8.95
C GLY A 96 -15.45 34.20 9.25
N GLN A 97 -16.01 34.17 10.46
CA GLN A 97 -17.11 35.06 10.88
C GLN A 97 -16.81 35.74 12.22
N PRO A 98 -16.00 36.82 12.22
CA PRO A 98 -15.65 37.55 13.44
C PRO A 98 -16.90 38.01 14.21
N GLY A 99 -16.91 37.78 15.53
CA GLY A 99 -18.03 38.14 16.40
C GLY A 99 -19.17 37.11 16.46
N ARG A 100 -19.14 36.08 15.61
CA ARG A 100 -20.09 34.96 15.67
C ARG A 100 -19.53 33.81 16.48
N TYR A 101 -20.33 33.31 17.43
CA TYR A 101 -19.99 32.17 18.27
C TYR A 101 -21.09 31.11 18.19
N LEU A 102 -20.69 29.84 18.17
CA LEU A 102 -21.56 28.67 18.29
C LEU A 102 -21.70 28.32 19.76
N VAL A 103 -22.93 28.30 20.26
CA VAL A 103 -23.26 27.83 21.61
C VAL A 103 -24.08 26.55 21.53
N HIS A 104 -24.09 25.79 22.63
CA HIS A 104 -24.84 24.53 22.68
C HIS A 104 -26.32 24.76 22.34
N GLY A 105 -26.87 23.93 21.44
CA GLY A 105 -28.27 24.04 21.00
C GLY A 105 -28.54 25.03 19.85
N GLN A 106 -27.51 25.66 19.28
CA GLN A 106 -27.61 26.54 18.10
C GLN A 106 -26.97 25.93 16.85
N GLU A 107 -26.89 24.60 16.80
CA GLU A 107 -26.34 23.88 15.66
C GLU A 107 -27.26 24.06 14.44
N THR A 108 -26.68 24.47 13.31
CA THR A 108 -27.43 24.63 12.06
C THR A 108 -27.78 23.23 11.56
N ALA A 109 -29.06 22.86 11.63
CA ALA A 109 -29.60 21.75 10.85
C ALA A 109 -29.51 22.12 9.36
N GLU A 110 -29.19 21.14 8.53
CA GLU A 110 -29.20 21.25 7.05
C GLU A 110 -30.46 21.93 6.50
#